data_AF-A0A7X0JSQ9-F1
#
_entry.id   AF-A0A7X0JSQ9-F1
#
_cell.length_a   1.000
_cell.length_b   1.000
_cell.length_c   1.000
_cell.angle_alpha   90.00
_cell.angle_beta   90.00
_cell.angle_gamma   90.00
#
_symmetry.space_group_name_H-M   'P 1'
#
loop_
_entity.id
_entity.type
_entity.pdbx_description
1 polymer ?
#
loop_
_entity_poly.entity_id
_entity_poly.type
_entity_poly.pdbx_seq_one_letter_code
_entity_poly.pdbx_strand_id
1 'polypeptide(L)'
;MDIDKKLREQLNKESEQLDDLLRADRGLFGRIIDSYHSSMSFWIVYSLFFATLIGAVLCFCAYQFFMAGDLKDMVFWATLSLACMIVMAPLKLWLLNESGRQAVLREIKRMEIRNEQKLAAIEQILTKSSSEKC
;
A
#
# COMPACT_ATOMS: atom_id res chain seq x y z
N MET A 1 41.36 6.77 16.10
CA MET A 1 40.33 6.15 16.98
C MET A 1 39.07 7.01 17.17
N ASP A 2 39.08 8.30 16.83
CA ASP A 2 37.91 9.20 17.00
C ASP A 2 36.82 9.07 15.92
N ILE A 3 37.23 8.74 14.68
CA ILE A 3 36.33 8.63 13.52
C ILE A 3 35.28 7.53 13.71
N ASP A 4 35.66 6.42 14.32
CA ASP A 4 34.78 5.27 14.58
C ASP A 4 33.67 5.62 15.58
N LYS A 5 33.95 6.50 16.55
CA LYS A 5 32.96 7.01 17.50
C LYS A 5 31.96 7.93 16.82
N LYS A 6 32.41 8.89 16.01
CA LYS A 6 31.51 9.82 15.29
C LYS A 6 30.64 9.09 14.27
N LEU A 7 31.19 8.09 13.57
CA LEU A 7 30.42 7.28 12.62
C LEU A 7 29.37 6.43 13.33
N ARG A 8 29.71 5.79 14.46
CA ARG A 8 28.74 5.09 15.33
C ARG A 8 27.68 6.01 15.89
N GLU A 9 28.03 7.24 16.25
CA GLU A 9 27.09 8.19 16.84
C GLU A 9 26.10 8.74 15.81
N GLN A 10 26.54 8.95 14.55
CA GLN A 10 25.65 9.31 13.44
C GLN A 10 24.78 8.14 12.98
N LEU A 11 25.35 6.92 12.84
CA LEU A 11 24.59 5.70 12.57
C LEU A 11 23.57 5.40 13.66
N ASN A 12 23.94 5.59 14.94
CA ASN A 12 23.02 5.38 16.06
C ASN A 12 21.90 6.42 16.02
N LYS A 13 22.17 7.70 15.79
CA LYS A 13 21.13 8.73 15.66
C LYS A 13 20.17 8.47 14.49
N GLU A 14 20.68 8.09 13.33
CA GLU A 14 19.82 7.71 12.19
C GLU A 14 19.06 6.42 12.46
N SER A 15 19.67 5.42 13.11
CA SER A 15 19.00 4.17 13.49
C SER A 15 17.93 4.39 14.54
N GLU A 16 18.10 5.36 15.44
CA GLU A 16 17.15 5.70 16.49
C GLU A 16 15.96 6.48 15.91
N GLN A 17 16.21 7.35 14.93
CA GLN A 17 15.14 7.97 14.14
C GLN A 17 14.39 6.95 13.27
N LEU A 18 15.10 5.98 12.69
CA LEU A 18 14.49 4.86 11.95
C LEU A 18 13.66 3.97 12.90
N ASP A 19 14.18 3.70 14.11
CA ASP A 19 13.52 2.92 15.15
C ASP A 19 12.31 3.66 15.74
N ASP A 20 12.33 4.99 15.85
CA ASP A 20 11.15 5.77 16.24
C ASP A 20 10.08 5.79 15.14
N LEU A 21 10.49 5.83 13.86
CA LEU A 21 9.60 5.59 12.72
C LEU A 21 9.06 4.15 12.68
N LEU A 22 9.84 3.16 13.15
CA LEU A 22 9.42 1.76 13.26
C LEU A 22 8.58 1.48 14.52
N ARG A 23 8.79 2.19 15.62
CA ARG A 23 7.99 2.09 16.86
C ARG A 23 6.65 2.82 16.72
N ALA A 24 6.57 3.78 15.81
CA ALA A 24 5.30 4.33 15.34
C ALA A 24 4.47 3.32 14.50
N ASP A 25 4.97 2.11 14.23
CA ASP A 25 4.18 1.00 13.68
C ASP A 25 3.23 0.49 14.76
N ARG A 26 2.07 1.15 14.90
CA ARG A 26 0.98 0.77 15.82
C ARG A 26 0.35 -0.56 15.40
N GLY A 27 1.08 -1.68 15.49
CA GLY A 27 0.58 -3.02 15.18
C GLY A 27 0.15 -3.23 13.71
N LEU A 28 -0.16 -4.49 13.36
CA LEU A 28 -0.66 -4.86 12.03
C LEU A 28 -1.83 -3.99 11.56
N PHE A 29 -2.69 -3.56 12.48
CA PHE A 29 -3.80 -2.65 12.20
C PHE A 29 -3.35 -1.22 11.92
N GLY A 30 -2.34 -0.70 12.61
CA GLY A 30 -1.73 0.60 12.34
C GLY A 30 -1.09 0.66 10.95
N ARG A 31 -0.43 -0.42 10.51
CA ARG A 31 0.13 -0.51 9.15
C ARG A 31 -0.91 -0.58 8.03
N ILE A 32 -2.07 -1.17 8.32
CA ILE A 32 -3.24 -1.17 7.43
C ILE A 32 -3.88 0.22 7.40
N ILE A 33 -4.00 0.87 8.56
CA ILE A 33 -4.54 2.23 8.70
C ILE A 33 -3.60 3.28 8.08
N ASP A 34 -2.28 3.13 8.18
CA ASP A 34 -1.27 4.00 7.56
C ASP A 34 -1.23 3.81 6.05
N SER A 35 -1.48 2.59 5.55
CA SER A 35 -1.74 2.38 4.12
C SER A 35 -3.02 3.14 3.69
N TYR A 36 -3.99 3.26 4.61
CA TYR A 36 -5.17 4.12 4.49
C TYR A 36 -4.92 5.61 4.80
N HIS A 37 -3.70 6.03 5.13
CA HIS A 37 -3.33 7.42 5.42
C HIS A 37 -2.25 7.96 4.47
N SER A 38 -1.97 7.24 3.37
CA SER A 38 -1.21 7.77 2.24
C SER A 38 -2.03 8.82 1.48
N SER A 39 -1.42 9.74 0.74
CA SER A 39 -2.12 10.73 -0.10
C SER A 39 -3.09 10.11 -1.12
N MET A 40 -2.94 8.81 -1.41
CA MET A 40 -3.86 8.02 -2.25
C MET A 40 -5.09 7.48 -1.49
N SER A 41 -5.12 7.72 -0.18
CA SER A 41 -6.22 7.63 0.80
C SER A 41 -7.61 7.61 0.23
N PHE A 42 -7.86 8.75 -0.39
CA PHE A 42 -9.15 9.15 -0.90
C PHE A 42 -9.66 8.21 -2.00
N TRP A 43 -8.78 7.72 -2.87
CA TRP A 43 -9.14 6.80 -3.95
C TRP A 43 -9.53 5.41 -3.42
N ILE A 44 -8.88 4.94 -2.35
CA ILE A 44 -9.19 3.66 -1.72
C ILE A 44 -10.53 3.74 -0.98
N VAL A 45 -10.74 4.80 -0.19
CA VAL A 45 -12.03 5.06 0.48
C VAL A 45 -13.16 5.18 -0.54
N TYR A 46 -12.94 5.93 -1.63
CA TYR A 46 -13.92 6.12 -2.70
C TYR A 46 -14.28 4.79 -3.38
N SER A 47 -13.28 3.96 -3.68
CA SER A 47 -13.49 2.63 -4.26
C SER A 47 -14.25 1.69 -3.32
N LEU A 48 -13.94 1.71 -2.02
CA LEU A 48 -14.65 0.91 -1.01
C LEU A 48 -16.11 1.35 -0.85
N PHE A 49 -16.35 2.67 -0.86
CA PHE A 49 -17.70 3.22 -0.84
C PHE A 49 -18.50 2.77 -2.07
N PHE A 50 -17.89 2.84 -3.26
CA PHE A 50 -18.54 2.41 -4.50
C PHE A 50 -18.83 0.89 -4.51
N ALA A 51 -17.90 0.08 -4.00
CA ALA A 51 -18.11 -1.36 -3.84
C ALA A 51 -19.27 -1.65 -2.88
N THR A 52 -19.38 -0.93 -1.76
CA THR A 52 -20.49 -1.07 -0.80
C THR A 52 -21.82 -0.68 -1.46
N LEU A 53 -21.83 0.40 -2.24
CA LEU A 53 -23.01 0.88 -2.95
C LEU A 53 -23.53 -0.16 -3.96
N ILE A 54 -22.65 -0.72 -4.79
CA ILE A 54 -23.03 -1.78 -5.75
C ILE A 54 -23.51 -3.03 -5.01
N GLY A 55 -22.95 -3.34 -3.84
CA GLY A 55 -23.36 -4.48 -3.02
C GLY A 55 -24.78 -4.32 -2.50
N ALA A 56 -25.14 -3.11 -2.08
CA ALA A 56 -26.52 -2.78 -1.68
C ALA A 56 -27.50 -2.87 -2.86
N VAL A 57 -27.11 -2.39 -4.04
CA VAL A 57 -27.92 -2.51 -5.27
C VAL A 57 -28.15 -3.98 -5.65
N LEU A 58 -27.13 -4.82 -5.48
CA LEU A 58 -27.24 -6.26 -5.73
C LEU A 58 -28.20 -6.94 -4.75
N CYS A 59 -28.15 -6.59 -3.46
CA CYS A 59 -29.12 -7.08 -2.47
C CYS A 59 -30.55 -6.63 -2.81
N PHE A 60 -30.72 -5.39 -3.29
CA PHE A 60 -32.02 -4.88 -3.70
C PHE A 60 -32.57 -5.61 -4.95
N CYS A 61 -31.72 -5.86 -5.95
CA CYS A 61 -32.11 -6.63 -7.13
C CYS A 61 -32.48 -8.08 -6.79
N ALA A 62 -31.70 -8.71 -5.89
CA ALA A 62 -32.00 -10.05 -5.41
C ALA A 62 -33.35 -10.08 -4.66
N TYR A 63 -33.64 -9.08 -3.84
CA TYR A 63 -34.93 -8.97 -3.15
C TYR A 63 -36.10 -8.82 -4.14
N GLN A 64 -35.97 -7.96 -5.15
CA GLN A 64 -36.99 -7.78 -6.18
C GLN A 64 -37.20 -9.04 -7.04
N PHE A 65 -36.15 -9.81 -7.28
CA PHE A 65 -36.27 -11.09 -7.99
C PHE A 65 -37.20 -12.08 -7.28
N PHE A 66 -37.20 -12.12 -5.94
CA PHE A 66 -38.09 -12.99 -5.17
C PHE A 66 -39.53 -12.48 -5.05
N MET A 67 -39.75 -11.17 -5.23
CA MET A 67 -41.08 -10.56 -5.15
C MET A 67 -41.78 -10.38 -6.51
N ALA A 68 -41.08 -10.61 -7.61
CA ALA A 68 -41.66 -10.54 -8.94
C ALA A 68 -42.67 -11.68 -9.16
N GLY A 69 -43.95 -11.31 -9.41
CA GLY A 69 -45.02 -12.26 -9.73
C GLY A 69 -45.03 -12.73 -11.18
N ASP A 70 -44.33 -12.02 -12.07
CA ASP A 70 -44.30 -12.27 -13.51
C ASP A 70 -42.92 -12.76 -13.99
N LEU A 71 -42.93 -13.74 -14.89
CA LEU A 71 -41.70 -14.36 -15.43
C LEU A 71 -40.80 -13.34 -16.15
N LYS A 72 -41.41 -12.36 -16.83
CA LYS A 72 -40.68 -11.31 -17.56
C LYS A 72 -39.88 -10.40 -16.61
N ASP A 73 -40.48 -10.03 -15.49
CA ASP A 73 -39.83 -9.18 -14.48
C ASP A 73 -38.75 -9.97 -13.73
N MET A 74 -38.99 -11.25 -13.47
CA MET A 74 -38.02 -12.16 -12.87
C MET A 74 -36.73 -12.26 -13.72
N VAL A 75 -36.86 -12.41 -15.05
CA VAL A 75 -35.70 -12.46 -15.97
C VAL A 75 -34.96 -11.11 -16.03
N PHE A 76 -35.70 -10.00 -15.98
CA PHE A 76 -35.09 -8.66 -15.96
C PHE A 76 -34.23 -8.46 -14.71
N TRP A 77 -34.78 -8.72 -13.53
CA TRP A 77 -34.06 -8.58 -12.26
C TRP A 77 -32.88 -9.58 -12.12
N ALA A 78 -33.01 -10.80 -12.65
CA ALA A 78 -31.91 -11.76 -12.71
C ALA A 78 -30.75 -11.25 -13.57
N THR A 79 -31.04 -10.73 -14.76
CA THR A 79 -30.01 -10.21 -15.68
C THR A 79 -29.29 -9.01 -15.06
N LEU A 80 -30.04 -8.14 -14.38
CA LEU A 80 -29.50 -6.95 -13.72
C LEU A 80 -28.61 -7.32 -12.52
N SER A 81 -29.02 -8.32 -11.73
CA SER A 81 -28.20 -8.89 -10.66
C SER A 81 -26.91 -9.52 -11.18
N LEU A 82 -26.99 -10.28 -12.27
CA LEU A 82 -25.84 -10.95 -12.89
C LEU A 82 -24.85 -9.93 -13.49
N ALA A 83 -25.36 -8.88 -14.13
CA ALA A 83 -24.54 -7.75 -14.58
C ALA A 83 -23.83 -7.05 -13.40
N CYS A 84 -24.52 -6.82 -12.28
CA CYS A 84 -23.91 -6.25 -11.07
C CYS A 84 -22.78 -7.13 -10.51
N MET A 85 -22.93 -8.46 -10.53
CA MET A 85 -21.86 -9.39 -10.11
C MET A 85 -20.60 -9.27 -10.98
N ILE A 86 -20.77 -9.12 -12.31
CA ILE A 86 -19.64 -8.99 -13.22
C ILE A 86 -18.89 -7.68 -12.96
N VAL A 87 -19.61 -6.59 -12.69
CA VAL A 87 -19.02 -5.26 -12.42
C VAL A 87 -18.29 -5.22 -11.06
N MET A 88 -18.68 -6.05 -10.10
CA MET A 88 -17.99 -6.16 -8.81
C MET A 88 -16.58 -6.74 -8.89
N ALA A 89 -16.35 -7.73 -9.77
CA ALA A 89 -15.06 -8.41 -9.90
C ALA A 89 -13.87 -7.48 -10.22
N PRO A 90 -13.92 -6.60 -11.23
CA PRO A 90 -12.80 -5.73 -11.58
C PRO A 90 -12.50 -4.70 -10.49
N LEU A 91 -13.48 -4.24 -9.71
CA LEU A 91 -13.24 -3.33 -8.58
C LEU A 91 -12.33 -3.96 -7.53
N LYS A 92 -12.58 -5.24 -7.21
CA LYS A 92 -11.77 -5.99 -6.24
C LYS A 92 -10.36 -6.25 -6.76
N LEU A 93 -10.24 -6.58 -8.05
CA LEU A 93 -8.96 -6.80 -8.70
C LEU A 93 -8.12 -5.50 -8.78
N TRP A 94 -8.78 -4.39 -9.08
CA TRP A 94 -8.14 -3.07 -9.15
C TRP A 94 -7.58 -2.64 -7.78
N LEU A 95 -8.34 -2.79 -6.69
CA LEU A 95 -7.89 -2.48 -5.33
C LEU A 95 -6.62 -3.28 -4.94
N LEU A 96 -6.57 -4.57 -5.28
CA LEU A 96 -5.40 -5.42 -5.03
C LEU A 96 -4.20 -4.98 -5.87
N ASN A 97 -4.41 -4.69 -7.15
CA ASN A 97 -3.35 -4.24 -8.05
C ASN A 97 -2.79 -2.88 -7.63
N GLU A 98 -3.65 -1.95 -7.22
CA GLU A 98 -3.23 -0.63 -6.74
C GLU A 98 -2.41 -0.73 -5.45
N SER A 99 -2.85 -1.58 -4.51
CA SER A 99 -2.12 -1.85 -3.28
C SER A 99 -0.75 -2.50 -3.55
N GLY A 100 -0.71 -3.45 -4.49
CA GLY A 100 0.54 -4.09 -4.93
C GLY A 100 1.50 -3.11 -5.59
N ARG A 101 1.01 -2.22 -6.45
CA ARG A 101 1.80 -1.17 -7.10
C ARG A 101 2.48 -0.26 -6.08
N GLN A 102 1.75 0.14 -5.04
CA GLN A 102 2.30 0.99 -3.98
C GLN A 102 3.33 0.26 -3.10
N ALA A 103 3.16 -1.05 -2.86
CA ALA A 103 4.14 -1.85 -2.14
C ALA A 103 5.47 -1.93 -2.91
N VAL A 104 5.39 -2.21 -4.22
CA VAL A 104 6.55 -2.29 -5.11
C VAL A 104 7.29 -0.95 -5.19
N LEU A 105 6.57 0.17 -5.30
CA LEU A 105 7.20 1.50 -5.32
C LEU A 105 7.99 1.83 -4.04
N ARG A 106 7.47 1.42 -2.87
CA ARG A 106 8.20 1.58 -1.60
C ARG A 106 9.43 0.69 -1.53
N GLU A 107 9.38 -0.50 -2.10
CA GLU A 107 10.53 -1.39 -2.18
C GLU A 107 11.62 -0.84 -3.09
N ILE A 108 11.26 -0.31 -4.26
CA ILE A 108 12.21 0.35 -5.18
C ILE A 108 12.93 1.50 -4.48
N LYS A 109 12.20 2.42 -3.84
CA LYS A 109 12.81 3.54 -3.10
C LYS A 109 13.76 3.08 -1.99
N ARG A 110 13.41 2.01 -1.27
CA ARG A 110 14.30 1.43 -0.25
C ARG A 110 15.56 0.82 -0.85
N MET A 111 15.48 0.27 -2.06
CA MET A 111 16.66 -0.25 -2.78
C MET A 111 17.56 0.88 -3.25
N GLU A 112 16.98 1.98 -3.74
CA GLU A 112 17.73 3.18 -4.14
C GLU A 112 18.55 3.76 -2.98
N ILE A 113 17.91 4.00 -1.83
CA ILE A 113 18.60 4.52 -0.63
C ILE A 113 19.74 3.59 -0.19
N ARG A 114 19.51 2.27 -0.19
CA ARG A 114 20.56 1.30 0.16
C ARG A 114 21.73 1.30 -0.82
N ASN A 115 21.47 1.54 -2.10
CA ASN A 115 22.53 1.64 -3.11
C ASN A 115 23.33 2.94 -2.94
N GLU A 116 22.67 4.07 -2.69
CA GLU A 116 23.33 5.35 -2.42
C GLU A 116 24.22 5.28 -1.17
N GLN A 117 23.72 4.67 -0.09
CA GLN A 117 24.50 4.45 1.14
C GLN A 117 25.76 3.61 0.89
N LYS A 118 25.65 2.54 0.08
CA LYS A 118 26.81 1.70 -0.27
C LYS A 118 27.84 2.48 -1.08
N LEU A 119 27.42 3.33 -2.01
CA LEU A 119 28.33 4.19 -2.78
C LEU A 119 29.08 5.16 -1.87
N ALA A 120 28.38 5.83 -0.94
CA ALA A 120 29.01 6.73 0.04
C ALA A 120 30.02 6.00 0.95
N ALA A 121 29.71 4.77 1.39
CA ALA A 121 30.63 3.97 2.19
C ALA A 121 31.90 3.58 1.41
N ILE A 122 31.77 3.23 0.12
CA ILE A 122 32.92 2.93 -0.75
C ILE A 122 33.80 4.17 -0.92
N GLU A 123 33.19 5.34 -1.16
CA GLU A 123 33.91 6.60 -1.32
C GLU A 123 34.73 6.94 -0.07
N GLN A 124 34.16 6.77 1.13
CA GLN A 124 34.87 6.96 2.40
C GLN A 124 36.05 5.99 2.57
N ILE A 125 35.90 4.72 2.17
CA ILE A 125 36.99 3.73 2.22
C ILE A 125 38.13 4.12 1.26
N LEU A 126 37.80 4.60 0.06
CA LEU A 126 38.79 5.04 -0.92
C LEU A 126 39.53 6.30 -0.48
N THR A 127 38.83 7.30 0.08
CA THR A 127 39.48 8.51 0.61
C THR A 127 40.40 8.19 1.78
N LYS A 128 40.00 7.28 2.66
CA LYS A 128 40.84 6.84 3.78
C LYS A 128 42.08 6.06 3.33
N SER A 129 41.93 5.14 2.36
CA SER A 129 43.04 4.37 1.78
C SER A 129 44.07 5.26 1.07
N SER A 130 43.61 6.35 0.44
CA SER A 130 44.49 7.39 -0.13
C SER A 130 45.25 8.17 0.96
N SER A 131 44.57 8.51 2.07
CA SER A 131 45.18 9.22 3.20
C SER A 131 46.14 8.37 4.04
N GLU A 132 45.99 7.04 4.09
CA GLU A 132 46.94 6.15 4.78
C GLU A 132 48.19 5.85 3.95
N LYS A 133 48.17 6.13 2.64
CA LYS A 133 49.30 5.93 1.72
C LYS A 133 50.17 7.19 1.53
N CYS A 134 49.76 8.34 2.06
CA CYS A 134 50.51 9.61 2.03
C CYS A 134 51.09 9.92 3.41
#